data_AF-A0A377WCV9-F1
#
_entry.id   AF-A0A377WCV9-F1
#
_cell.length_a   1.000
_cell.length_b   1.000
_cell.length_c   1.000
_cell.angle_alpha   90.00
_cell.angle_beta   90.00
_cell.angle_gamma   90.00
#
_symmetry.space_group_name_H-M   'P 1'
#
loop_
_entity.id
_entity.type
_entity.pdbx_description
1 polymer ?
#
loop_
_entity_poly.entity_id
_entity_poly.type
_entity_poly.pdbx_seq_one_letter_code
_entity_poly.pdbx_strand_id
1 'polypeptide(L)'
;MSNTSWIERYVMPAALRIAGQKHVLSVRDGIILNMPFMLIGSFFLIFAYLPIPGYADMMSSLFGEVWRDKMLYPVKATYDIMALISSFGIAYRLAEKYRTLDPLSAGAMSLVAFMMTIPQNTLFTPVHGAAEVIKGVIPVSMVGSQGLFVAIVISLLSTEIYRLVASRNLVIRMPDGVPPAVAKSFLALIPGFCVLAVVLALRLAVEASPFGDIKQHDRHFDRYSDASRRRYAAGHDYFSHFDWYFVDPGPARRRDRTGVYPAGMAGRICQRT
;
A
#
# COMPACT_ATOMS: atom_id res chain seq x y z
N MET A 1 50.08 -7.30 -3.02
CA MET A 1 49.93 -6.82 -1.63
C MET A 1 48.61 -6.09 -1.54
N SER A 2 47.73 -6.54 -0.66
CA SER A 2 46.27 -6.44 -0.80
C SER A 2 45.72 -5.03 -0.53
N ASN A 3 44.77 -4.62 -1.36
CA ASN A 3 43.90 -3.46 -1.14
C ASN A 3 42.97 -3.63 0.08
N THR A 4 43.22 -4.56 1.00
CA THR A 4 42.41 -4.73 2.22
C THR A 4 42.75 -3.69 3.30
N SER A 5 43.96 -3.13 3.31
CA SER A 5 44.38 -2.21 4.38
C SER A 5 43.65 -0.86 4.41
N TRP A 6 43.21 -0.33 3.26
CA TRP A 6 42.49 0.94 3.19
C TRP A 6 41.03 0.80 3.64
N ILE A 7 40.38 -0.31 3.25
CA ILE A 7 39.03 -0.67 3.69
C ILE A 7 39.02 -0.93 5.19
N GLU A 8 39.98 -1.68 5.71
CA GLU A 8 40.08 -1.96 7.15
C GLU A 8 40.39 -0.70 7.98
N ARG A 9 41.17 0.25 7.45
CA ARG A 9 41.53 1.48 8.19
C ARG A 9 40.49 2.61 8.12
N TYR A 10 39.79 2.78 7.00
CA TYR A 10 38.88 3.92 6.81
C TYR A 10 37.42 3.52 6.70
N VAL A 11 37.12 2.46 5.94
CA VAL A 11 35.73 2.05 5.68
C VAL A 11 35.16 1.26 6.86
N MET A 12 35.93 0.32 7.43
CA MET A 12 35.52 -0.50 8.56
C MET A 12 35.13 0.30 9.81
N PRO A 13 35.95 1.25 10.31
CA PRO A 13 35.55 2.05 11.48
C PRO A 13 34.39 3.00 11.19
N ALA A 14 34.27 3.52 9.96
CA ALA A 14 33.13 4.35 9.57
C ALA A 14 31.82 3.53 9.52
N ALA A 15 31.86 2.34 8.93
CA ALA A 15 30.74 1.42 8.86
C ALA A 15 30.31 0.97 10.27
N LEU A 16 31.25 0.67 11.16
CA LEU A 16 30.96 0.29 12.54
C LEU A 16 30.33 1.46 13.33
N ARG A 17 30.75 2.70 13.09
CA ARG A 17 30.12 3.88 13.72
C ARG A 17 28.68 4.09 13.27
N ILE A 18 28.40 3.92 11.97
CA ILE A 18 27.05 4.05 11.42
C ILE A 18 26.16 2.88 11.90
N ALA A 19 26.68 1.65 11.83
CA ALA A 19 25.99 0.46 12.31
C ALA A 19 25.75 0.50 13.84
N GLY A 20 26.64 1.16 14.58
CA GLY A 20 26.54 1.39 16.02
C GLY A 20 25.60 2.54 16.41
N GLN A 21 25.10 3.34 15.45
CA GLN A 21 24.22 4.44 15.77
C GLN A 21 22.85 3.93 16.22
N LYS A 22 22.40 4.38 17.40
CA LYS A 22 21.11 4.00 18.01
C LYS A 22 19.91 4.04 17.06
N HIS A 23 19.82 5.06 16.18
CA HIS A 23 18.74 5.21 15.20
C HIS A 23 18.78 4.12 14.12
N VAL A 24 19.97 3.83 13.57
CA VAL A 24 20.13 2.79 12.55
C VAL A 24 19.84 1.41 13.14
N LEU A 25 20.36 1.14 14.35
CA LEU A 25 20.02 -0.10 15.04
C LEU A 25 18.52 -0.19 15.32
N SER A 26 17.84 0.89 15.77
CA SER A 26 16.39 0.82 16.05
C SER A 26 15.56 0.58 14.80
N VAL A 27 15.96 1.14 13.66
CA VAL A 27 15.30 0.85 12.37
C VAL A 27 15.45 -0.62 12.02
N ARG A 28 16.68 -1.15 12.10
CA ARG A 28 16.96 -2.56 11.83
C ARG A 28 16.15 -3.48 12.76
N ASP A 29 16.28 -3.27 14.08
CA ASP A 29 15.65 -4.12 15.09
C ASP A 29 14.11 -3.98 15.05
N GLY A 30 13.59 -2.82 14.63
CA GLY A 30 12.16 -2.57 14.46
C GLY A 30 11.57 -3.25 13.23
N ILE A 31 12.26 -3.22 12.08
CA ILE A 31 11.81 -3.89 10.85
C ILE A 31 11.84 -5.42 11.01
N ILE A 32 12.79 -5.96 11.81
CA ILE A 32 12.86 -7.40 12.11
C ILE A 32 11.56 -7.92 12.76
N LEU A 33 10.77 -7.05 13.40
CA LEU A 33 9.44 -7.42 13.92
C LEU A 33 8.51 -7.98 12.84
N ASN A 34 8.70 -7.60 11.57
CA ASN A 34 7.91 -8.10 10.44
C ASN A 34 8.30 -9.51 9.97
N MET A 35 9.52 -9.96 10.25
CA MET A 35 10.04 -11.24 9.73
C MET A 35 9.14 -12.44 10.03
N PRO A 36 8.71 -12.71 11.28
CA PRO A 36 7.85 -13.86 11.57
C PRO A 36 6.51 -13.79 10.83
N PHE A 37 5.91 -12.59 10.73
CA PHE A 37 4.65 -12.40 10.02
C PHE A 37 4.80 -12.63 8.52
N MET A 38 5.88 -12.15 7.91
CA MET A 38 6.15 -12.38 6.49
C MET A 38 6.42 -13.85 6.17
N LEU A 39 7.09 -14.58 7.05
CA LEU A 39 7.29 -16.03 6.89
C LEU A 39 5.95 -16.78 6.89
N ILE A 40 5.05 -16.43 7.81
CA ILE A 40 3.71 -17.02 7.86
C ILE A 40 2.92 -16.66 6.61
N GLY A 41 2.90 -15.39 6.19
CA GLY A 41 2.22 -14.94 4.98
C GLY A 41 2.76 -15.65 3.72
N SER A 42 4.08 -15.78 3.61
CA SER A 42 4.75 -16.46 2.48
C SER A 42 4.32 -17.92 2.36
N PHE A 43 4.13 -18.61 3.48
CA PHE A 43 3.64 -19.99 3.46
C PHE A 43 2.29 -20.09 2.76
N PHE A 44 1.32 -19.26 3.12
CA PHE A 44 0.01 -19.23 2.46
C PHE A 44 0.08 -18.76 1.00
N LEU A 45 0.99 -17.84 0.69
CA LEU A 45 1.21 -17.37 -0.67
C LEU A 45 1.68 -18.50 -1.60
N ILE A 46 2.59 -19.36 -1.13
CA ILE A 46 3.09 -20.50 -1.90
C ILE A 46 1.96 -21.50 -2.18
N PHE A 47 1.11 -21.79 -1.19
CA PHE A 47 -0.05 -22.67 -1.38
C PHE A 47 -1.06 -22.07 -2.37
N ALA A 48 -1.29 -20.76 -2.34
CA ALA A 48 -2.22 -20.11 -3.26
C ALA A 48 -1.74 -20.11 -4.73
N TYR A 49 -0.43 -20.13 -4.96
CA TYR A 49 0.19 -20.02 -6.30
C TYR A 49 1.08 -21.22 -6.66
N LEU A 50 0.73 -22.41 -6.17
CA LEU A 50 1.51 -23.62 -6.42
C LEU A 50 1.49 -24.00 -7.92
N PRO A 51 2.64 -24.03 -8.62
CA PRO A 51 2.69 -24.23 -10.07
C PRO A 51 2.63 -25.71 -10.46
N ILE A 52 1.59 -26.42 -9.99
CA ILE A 52 1.33 -27.83 -10.35
C ILE A 52 0.20 -27.87 -11.38
N PRO A 53 0.38 -28.54 -12.54
CA PRO A 53 -0.69 -28.70 -13.53
C PRO A 53 -1.94 -29.33 -12.90
N GLY A 54 -3.11 -28.69 -13.07
CA GLY A 54 -4.39 -29.18 -12.54
C GLY A 54 -4.65 -28.92 -11.05
N TYR A 55 -3.70 -28.34 -10.30
CA TYR A 55 -3.92 -28.03 -8.88
C TYR A 55 -4.99 -26.96 -8.65
N ALA A 56 -4.95 -25.89 -9.45
CA ALA A 56 -5.92 -24.80 -9.35
C ALA A 56 -7.35 -25.28 -9.66
N ASP A 57 -7.49 -26.13 -10.68
CA ASP A 57 -8.78 -26.71 -11.08
C ASP A 57 -9.30 -27.67 -10.01
N MET A 58 -8.42 -28.53 -9.46
CA MET A 58 -8.75 -29.41 -8.33
C MET A 58 -9.25 -28.59 -7.12
N MET A 59 -8.52 -27.56 -6.72
CA MET A 59 -8.91 -26.73 -5.57
C MET A 59 -10.20 -25.94 -5.83
N SER A 60 -10.41 -25.46 -7.06
CA SER A 60 -11.66 -24.79 -7.43
C SER A 60 -12.87 -25.71 -7.39
N SER A 61 -12.71 -26.99 -7.75
CA SER A 61 -13.80 -27.97 -7.65
C SER A 61 -14.14 -28.36 -6.21
N LEU A 62 -13.15 -28.39 -5.31
CA LEU A 62 -13.34 -28.76 -3.89
C LEU A 62 -13.84 -27.59 -3.03
N PHE A 63 -13.34 -26.38 -3.27
CA PHE A 63 -13.55 -25.22 -2.38
C PHE A 63 -14.25 -24.03 -3.05
N GLY A 64 -14.56 -24.14 -4.35
CA GLY A 64 -15.17 -23.10 -5.18
C GLY A 64 -14.15 -22.18 -5.85
N GLU A 65 -14.58 -21.42 -6.86
CA GLU A 65 -13.71 -20.55 -7.67
C GLU A 65 -12.94 -19.48 -6.86
N VAL A 66 -13.47 -19.10 -5.69
CA VAL A 66 -12.94 -18.04 -4.82
C VAL A 66 -11.99 -18.59 -3.73
N TRP A 67 -11.57 -19.86 -3.81
CA TRP A 67 -10.69 -20.48 -2.82
C TRP A 67 -9.35 -19.73 -2.65
N ARG A 68 -8.81 -19.23 -3.77
CA ARG A 68 -7.53 -18.54 -3.83
C ARG A 68 -7.57 -17.23 -3.06
N ASP A 69 -8.63 -16.44 -3.20
CA ASP A 69 -8.77 -15.16 -2.49
C ASP A 69 -8.88 -15.35 -0.98
N LYS A 70 -9.53 -16.43 -0.54
CA LYS A 70 -9.60 -16.81 0.88
C LYS A 70 -8.24 -17.23 1.43
N MET A 71 -7.46 -17.99 0.67
CA MET A 71 -6.09 -18.34 1.05
C MET A 71 -5.15 -17.13 1.13
N LEU A 72 -5.46 -16.03 0.45
CA LEU A 72 -4.67 -14.80 0.52
C LEU A 72 -5.01 -13.90 1.72
N TYR A 73 -6.01 -14.22 2.56
CA TYR A 73 -6.31 -13.42 3.74
C TYR A 73 -5.10 -13.25 4.69
N PRO A 74 -4.31 -14.30 5.02
CA PRO A 74 -3.11 -14.14 5.83
C PRO A 74 -2.02 -13.32 5.14
N VAL A 75 -1.91 -13.41 3.81
CA VAL A 75 -0.95 -12.60 3.03
C VAL A 75 -1.29 -11.12 3.15
N LYS A 76 -2.56 -10.76 2.92
CA LYS A 76 -3.04 -9.38 3.07
C LYS A 76 -2.86 -8.88 4.50
N ALA A 77 -3.19 -9.71 5.50
CA ALA A 77 -3.03 -9.35 6.91
C ALA A 77 -1.57 -9.22 7.37
N THR A 78 -0.56 -9.61 6.57
CA THR A 78 0.86 -9.54 6.96
C THR A 78 1.61 -8.53 6.09
N TYR A 79 1.54 -8.67 4.77
CA TYR A 79 2.23 -7.78 3.83
C TYR A 79 1.64 -6.38 3.79
N ASP A 80 0.31 -6.27 3.86
CA ASP A 80 -0.35 -4.98 3.66
C ASP A 80 -0.35 -4.08 4.90
N ILE A 81 0.05 -4.60 6.05
CA ILE A 81 0.18 -3.82 7.30
C ILE A 81 1.64 -3.68 7.75
N MET A 82 2.60 -4.04 6.89
CA MET A 82 4.00 -4.11 7.27
C MET A 82 4.57 -2.78 7.77
N ALA A 83 4.15 -1.65 7.18
CA ALA A 83 4.66 -0.34 7.58
C ALA A 83 4.10 0.09 8.94
N LEU A 84 2.87 -0.33 9.25
CA LEU A 84 2.23 -0.10 10.53
C LEU A 84 2.89 -0.90 11.66
N ILE A 85 3.21 -2.18 11.42
CA ILE A 85 3.96 -3.00 12.38
C ILE A 85 5.38 -2.43 12.55
N SER A 86 6.04 -2.07 11.45
CA SER A 86 7.38 -1.46 11.49
C SER A 86 7.40 -0.12 12.20
N SER A 87 6.43 0.78 11.99
CA SER A 87 6.42 2.08 12.67
C SER A 87 6.41 1.92 14.18
N PHE A 88 5.55 1.01 14.68
CA PHE A 88 5.48 0.67 16.10
C PHE A 88 6.80 0.05 16.58
N GLY A 89 7.32 -0.95 15.87
CA GLY A 89 8.54 -1.66 16.22
C GLY A 89 9.77 -0.76 16.30
N ILE A 90 9.94 0.16 15.34
CA ILE A 90 11.08 1.08 15.28
C ILE A 90 11.03 2.05 16.47
N ALA A 91 9.88 2.67 16.73
CA ALA A 91 9.72 3.60 17.84
C ALA A 91 9.89 2.90 19.20
N TYR A 92 9.33 1.70 19.35
CA TYR A 92 9.47 0.87 20.55
C TYR A 92 10.96 0.57 20.83
N ARG A 93 11.69 0.08 19.82
CA ARG A 93 13.13 -0.24 19.95
C ARG A 93 13.99 1.00 20.18
N LEU A 94 13.62 2.14 19.61
CA LEU A 94 14.32 3.41 19.84
C LEU A 94 14.11 3.90 21.28
N ALA A 95 12.88 3.84 21.80
CA ALA A 95 12.56 4.22 23.17
C ALA A 95 13.25 3.30 24.20
N GLU A 96 13.31 1.99 23.97
CA GLU A 96 14.08 1.07 24.82
C GLU A 96 15.55 1.46 24.94
N LYS A 97 16.17 1.90 23.84
CA LYS A 97 17.57 2.36 23.83
C LYS A 97 17.77 3.65 24.61
N TYR A 98 16.75 4.49 24.69
CA TYR A 98 16.80 5.72 25.47
C TYR A 98 16.61 5.50 26.98
N ARG A 99 15.96 4.40 27.41
CA ARG A 99 15.70 4.00 28.81
C ARG A 99 14.90 4.99 29.69
N THR A 100 14.75 6.24 29.26
CA THR A 100 14.02 7.30 29.96
C THR A 100 12.57 7.42 29.53
N LEU A 101 12.18 6.69 28.49
CA LEU A 101 10.87 6.78 27.85
C LEU A 101 10.14 5.46 28.04
N ASP A 102 8.82 5.53 28.13
CA ASP A 102 7.99 4.33 28.05
C ASP A 102 7.93 3.81 26.60
N PRO A 103 8.45 2.59 26.32
CA PRO A 103 8.49 2.07 24.96
C PRO A 103 7.11 1.84 24.35
N LEU A 104 6.14 1.40 25.16
CA LEU A 104 4.79 1.14 24.71
C LEU A 104 4.09 2.43 24.24
N SER A 105 4.16 3.50 25.04
CA SER A 105 3.60 4.81 24.66
C SER A 105 4.30 5.38 23.43
N ALA A 106 5.64 5.30 23.34
CA ALA A 106 6.37 5.79 22.16
C ALA A 106 5.98 5.03 20.88
N GLY A 107 5.86 3.70 20.97
CA GLY A 107 5.39 2.84 19.88
C GLY A 107 3.98 3.23 19.42
N ALA A 108 3.03 3.31 20.34
CA ALA A 108 1.65 3.69 20.04
C ALA A 108 1.56 5.10 19.43
N MET A 109 2.30 6.07 19.97
CA MET A 109 2.35 7.44 19.43
C MET A 109 2.86 7.47 17.99
N SER A 110 3.91 6.70 17.68
CA SER A 110 4.45 6.63 16.31
C SER A 110 3.47 6.02 15.32
N LEU A 111 2.67 5.06 15.76
CA LEU A 111 1.64 4.41 14.93
C LEU A 111 0.52 5.41 14.60
N VAL A 112 0.04 6.16 15.60
CA VAL A 112 -0.98 7.21 15.39
C VAL A 112 -0.41 8.33 14.51
N ALA A 113 0.83 8.76 14.75
CA ALA A 113 1.51 9.76 13.94
C ALA A 113 1.64 9.31 12.47
N PHE A 114 2.05 8.06 12.23
CA PHE A 114 2.11 7.48 10.89
C PHE A 114 0.72 7.40 10.25
N MET A 115 -0.30 6.97 11.00
CA MET A 115 -1.66 6.92 10.45
C MET A 115 -2.20 8.30 10.09
N MET A 116 -1.78 9.33 10.81
CA MET A 116 -2.14 10.70 10.51
C MET A 116 -1.45 11.24 9.24
N THR A 117 -0.32 10.69 8.80
CA THR A 117 0.29 11.11 7.52
C THR A 117 -0.40 10.48 6.31
N ILE A 118 -1.14 9.39 6.49
CA ILE A 118 -1.86 8.72 5.41
C ILE A 118 -3.16 9.49 5.09
N PRO A 119 -3.40 9.84 3.82
CA PRO A 119 -4.64 10.47 3.43
C PRO A 119 -5.76 9.41 3.41
N GLN A 120 -6.86 9.68 4.13
CA GLN A 120 -8.03 8.78 4.23
C GLN A 120 -8.99 8.96 3.05
N ASN A 121 -8.43 8.99 1.85
CA ASN A 121 -9.18 9.06 0.61
C ASN A 121 -8.54 8.15 -0.44
N THR A 122 -9.37 7.55 -1.27
CA THR A 122 -8.94 6.76 -2.41
C THR A 122 -9.69 7.23 -3.65
N LEU A 123 -8.99 7.23 -4.79
CA LEU A 123 -9.61 7.45 -6.09
C LEU A 123 -10.16 6.10 -6.56
N PHE A 124 -11.45 6.03 -6.80
CA PHE A 124 -12.09 4.88 -7.40
C PHE A 124 -12.58 5.26 -8.80
N THR A 125 -12.01 4.64 -9.81
CA THR A 125 -12.45 4.77 -11.20
C THR A 125 -13.24 3.50 -11.58
N PRO A 126 -14.58 3.59 -11.73
CA PRO A 126 -15.32 2.49 -12.31
C PRO A 126 -14.90 2.29 -13.77
N VAL A 127 -14.89 1.04 -14.25
CA VAL A 127 -14.57 0.69 -15.65
C VAL A 127 -15.42 1.46 -16.68
N HIS A 128 -16.58 1.99 -16.26
CA HIS A 128 -17.50 2.80 -17.08
C HIS A 128 -17.90 4.14 -16.41
N GLY A 129 -17.06 4.75 -15.57
CA GLY A 129 -17.43 5.95 -14.80
C GLY A 129 -16.31 6.98 -14.64
N ALA A 130 -16.67 8.18 -14.17
CA ALA A 130 -15.70 9.18 -13.76
C ALA A 130 -15.05 8.77 -12.43
N ALA A 131 -13.79 9.16 -12.21
CA ALA A 131 -13.09 8.95 -10.95
C ALA A 131 -13.86 9.60 -9.79
N GLU A 132 -14.36 8.79 -8.86
CA GLU A 132 -14.99 9.23 -7.63
C GLU A 132 -14.02 9.12 -6.46
N VAL A 133 -13.99 10.15 -5.62
CA VAL A 133 -13.16 10.16 -4.40
C VAL A 133 -13.98 9.52 -3.29
N ILE A 134 -13.58 8.31 -2.88
CA ILE A 134 -14.14 7.66 -1.70
C ILE A 134 -13.41 8.21 -0.48
N LYS A 135 -14.15 8.87 0.42
CA LYS A 135 -13.63 9.41 1.68
C LYS A 135 -13.84 8.40 2.81
N GLY A 136 -12.92 8.39 3.78
CA GLY A 136 -13.02 7.53 4.98
C GLY A 136 -12.42 6.13 4.80
N VAL A 137 -11.71 5.89 3.70
CA VAL A 137 -11.01 4.63 3.44
C VAL A 137 -9.51 4.83 3.62
N ILE A 138 -8.87 3.91 4.35
CA ILE A 138 -7.42 3.87 4.47
C ILE A 138 -6.86 3.10 3.26
N PRO A 139 -6.06 3.73 2.38
CA PRO A 139 -5.40 3.03 1.29
C PRO A 139 -4.40 2.02 1.85
N VAL A 140 -4.76 0.75 1.75
CA VAL A 140 -3.97 -0.39 2.20
C VAL A 140 -2.57 -0.42 1.54
N SER A 141 -2.46 0.09 0.32
CA SER A 141 -1.18 0.26 -0.38
C SER A 141 -0.16 1.13 0.38
N MET A 142 -0.62 2.19 1.06
CA MET A 142 0.23 3.08 1.84
C MET A 142 0.53 2.56 3.25
N VAL A 143 -0.21 1.55 3.74
CA VAL A 143 0.06 0.89 5.02
C VAL A 143 0.98 -0.35 4.83
N GLY A 144 1.06 -0.85 3.60
CA GLY A 144 1.95 -1.93 3.17
C GLY A 144 3.37 -1.44 2.85
N SER A 145 4.01 -2.06 1.86
CA SER A 145 5.42 -1.80 1.52
C SER A 145 5.71 -0.38 1.08
N GLN A 146 4.77 0.26 0.38
CA GLN A 146 4.97 1.60 -0.17
C GLN A 146 5.12 2.65 0.95
N GLY A 147 4.47 2.42 2.09
CA GLY A 147 4.55 3.32 3.25
C GLY A 147 5.77 3.11 4.14
N LEU A 148 6.57 2.07 3.93
CA LEU A 148 7.61 1.68 4.88
C LEU A 148 8.66 2.77 5.09
N PHE A 149 9.05 3.47 4.02
CA PHE A 149 10.00 4.57 4.12
C PHE A 149 9.45 5.72 4.97
N VAL A 150 8.20 6.12 4.72
CA VAL A 150 7.51 7.16 5.50
C VAL A 150 7.35 6.72 6.96
N ALA A 151 7.01 5.46 7.21
CA ALA A 151 6.91 4.89 8.54
C ALA A 151 8.25 4.96 9.30
N ILE A 152 9.37 4.68 8.65
CA ILE A 152 10.71 4.82 9.25
C ILE A 152 10.98 6.27 9.65
N VAL A 153 10.76 7.22 8.74
CA VAL A 153 11.04 8.64 9.00
C VAL A 153 10.15 9.18 10.13
N ILE A 154 8.85 8.91 10.06
CA ILE A 154 7.87 9.40 11.05
C ILE A 154 8.07 8.73 12.41
N SER A 155 8.40 7.44 12.47
CA SER A 155 8.65 6.76 13.75
C SER A 155 9.89 7.31 14.47
N LEU A 156 10.98 7.56 13.73
CA LEU A 156 12.18 8.19 14.30
C LEU A 156 11.88 9.62 14.77
N LEU A 157 11.23 10.43 13.92
CA LEU A 157 10.90 11.82 14.21
C LEU A 157 9.95 11.93 15.43
N SER A 158 8.88 11.14 15.45
CA SER A 158 7.92 11.07 16.55
C SER A 158 8.61 10.74 17.87
N THR A 159 9.46 9.71 17.88
CA THR A 159 10.13 9.26 19.10
C THR A 159 11.13 10.30 19.61
N GLU A 160 11.83 10.98 18.71
CA GLU A 160 12.81 12.01 19.08
C GLU A 160 12.14 13.27 19.65
N ILE A 161 10.99 13.68 19.09
CA ILE A 161 10.18 14.77 19.66
C ILE A 161 9.62 14.36 21.02
N TYR A 162 9.07 13.16 21.12
CA TYR A 162 8.55 12.62 22.38
C TYR A 162 9.63 12.64 23.47
N ARG A 163 10.87 12.24 23.13
CA ARG A 163 12.04 12.32 24.01
C ARG A 163 12.36 13.75 24.43
N LEU A 164 12.35 14.68 23.48
CA LEU A 164 12.70 16.07 23.75
C LEU A 164 11.71 16.70 24.73
N VAL A 165 10.40 16.48 24.56
CA VAL A 165 9.36 17.03 25.44
C VAL A 165 9.40 16.36 26.81
N ALA A 166 9.56 15.03 26.86
CA ALA A 166 9.66 14.29 28.12
C ALA A 166 10.90 14.70 28.95
N SER A 167 12.04 14.96 28.29
CA SER A 167 13.27 15.35 28.99
C SER A 167 13.23 16.78 29.57
N ARG A 168 12.32 17.64 29.11
CA ARG A 168 12.12 19.00 29.64
C ARG A 168 11.22 19.07 30.88
N ASN A 169 10.85 17.93 31.48
CA ASN A 169 9.92 17.86 32.62
C ASN A 169 8.55 18.56 32.37
N LEU A 170 8.12 18.70 31.12
CA LEU A 170 6.81 19.22 30.73
C LEU A 170 5.71 18.16 30.96
N VAL A 171 5.66 17.64 32.18
CA VAL A 171 4.85 16.47 32.52
C VAL A 171 3.96 16.83 33.71
N ILE A 172 2.65 16.66 33.55
CA ILE A 172 1.67 16.92 34.61
C ILE A 172 1.87 15.86 35.69
N ARG A 173 2.42 16.26 36.84
CA ARG A 173 2.61 15.37 37.99
C ARG A 173 1.26 15.13 38.65
N MET A 174 0.84 13.87 38.70
CA MET A 174 -0.33 13.48 39.49
C MET A 174 0.06 13.29 40.96
N PRO A 175 -0.83 13.64 41.91
CA PRO A 175 -0.65 13.33 43.34
C PRO A 175 -0.59 11.81 43.59
N ASP A 176 -0.05 11.41 44.73
CA ASP A 176 0.21 10.02 45.11
C ASP A 176 -1.03 9.13 45.28
N GLY A 177 -2.25 9.68 45.14
CA GLY A 177 -3.52 8.97 45.27
C GLY A 177 -4.04 8.31 43.98
N VAL A 178 -3.38 8.49 42.83
CA VAL A 178 -3.88 7.99 41.53
C VAL A 178 -3.17 6.69 41.11
N PRO A 179 -3.89 5.67 40.60
CA PRO A 179 -3.27 4.44 40.11
C PRO A 179 -2.17 4.71 39.06
N PRO A 180 -1.06 3.95 39.08
CA PRO A 180 0.11 4.19 38.23
C PRO A 180 -0.21 4.11 36.73
N ALA A 181 -1.24 3.34 36.34
CA ALA A 181 -1.71 3.26 34.97
C ALA A 181 -2.26 4.59 34.44
N VAL A 182 -3.07 5.30 35.24
CA VAL A 182 -3.69 6.57 34.85
C VAL A 182 -2.64 7.67 34.85
N ALA A 183 -1.77 7.71 35.85
CA ALA A 183 -0.64 8.65 35.89
C ALA A 183 0.15 8.59 34.58
N LYS A 184 0.57 7.39 34.16
CA LYS A 184 1.36 7.16 32.95
C LYS A 184 0.72 7.71 31.67
N SER A 185 -0.59 7.54 31.50
CA SER A 185 -1.30 8.08 30.33
C SER A 185 -1.27 9.61 30.26
N PHE A 186 -1.41 10.30 31.40
CA PHE A 186 -1.31 11.77 31.43
C PHE A 186 0.14 12.26 31.33
N LEU A 187 1.12 11.50 31.84
CA LEU A 187 2.53 11.83 31.61
C LEU A 187 2.86 11.83 30.10
N ALA A 188 2.23 10.93 29.33
CA ALA A 188 2.39 10.83 27.89
C ALA A 188 1.55 11.84 27.08
N LEU A 189 0.57 12.50 27.69
CA LEU A 189 -0.42 13.35 27.00
C LEU A 189 0.22 14.59 26.36
N ILE A 190 1.00 15.37 27.12
CA ILE A 190 1.67 16.57 26.61
C ILE A 190 2.70 16.22 25.52
N PRO A 191 3.63 15.26 25.74
CA PRO A 191 4.52 14.80 24.69
C PRO A 191 3.76 14.32 23.44
N GLY A 192 2.66 13.60 23.64
CA GLY A 192 1.84 13.08 22.55
C GLY A 192 1.19 14.18 21.72
N PHE A 193 0.63 15.20 22.38
CA PHE A 193 0.06 16.37 21.70
C PHE A 193 1.10 17.10 20.85
N CYS A 194 2.31 17.33 21.37
CA CYS A 194 3.38 17.99 20.62
C CYS A 194 3.80 17.17 19.38
N VAL A 195 3.90 15.85 19.50
CA VAL A 195 4.20 14.97 18.35
C VAL A 195 3.14 15.12 17.27
N LEU A 196 1.86 15.03 17.64
CA LEU A 196 0.75 15.16 16.68
C LEU A 196 0.70 16.56 16.07
N ALA A 197 0.94 17.62 16.84
CA ALA A 197 0.98 18.97 16.31
C ALA A 197 2.08 19.13 15.24
N VAL A 198 3.27 18.58 15.47
CA VAL A 198 4.38 18.64 14.51
C VAL A 198 4.08 17.81 13.26
N VAL A 199 3.54 16.60 13.42
CA VAL A 199 3.21 15.75 12.28
C VAL A 199 2.04 16.34 11.46
N LEU A 200 1.11 17.03 12.12
CA LEU A 200 0.04 17.76 11.45
C LEU A 200 0.61 18.92 10.63
N ALA A 201 1.49 19.72 11.23
CA ALA A 201 2.18 20.80 10.53
C ALA A 201 2.97 20.28 9.32
N LEU A 202 3.68 19.15 9.48
CA LEU A 202 4.40 18.49 8.38
C LEU A 202 3.44 18.07 7.26
N ARG A 203 2.29 17.46 7.61
CA ARG A 203 1.28 17.06 6.62
C ARG A 203 0.73 18.27 5.86
N LEU A 204 0.36 19.34 6.57
CA LEU A 204 -0.13 20.57 5.95
C LEU A 204 0.93 21.24 5.06
N ALA A 205 2.20 21.19 5.48
CA ALA A 205 3.31 21.71 4.68
C ALA A 205 3.50 20.93 3.37
N VAL A 206 3.38 19.59 3.42
CA VAL A 206 3.44 18.75 2.21
C VAL A 206 2.25 19.02 1.30
N GLU A 207 1.05 19.21 1.87
CA GLU A 207 -0.17 19.53 1.11
C GLU A 207 -0.10 20.92 0.45
N ALA A 208 0.50 21.90 1.12
CA ALA A 208 0.73 23.24 0.57
C ALA A 208 1.91 23.31 -0.43
N SER A 209 2.76 22.28 -0.49
CA SER A 209 3.88 22.22 -1.42
C SER A 209 3.42 21.77 -2.83
N PRO A 210 4.21 22.05 -3.89
CA PRO A 210 3.87 21.65 -5.27
C PRO A 210 3.66 20.14 -5.46
N PHE A 211 4.09 19.31 -4.50
CA PHE A 211 3.85 17.87 -4.49
C PHE A 211 2.40 17.50 -4.13
N GLY A 212 1.66 18.38 -3.43
CA GLY A 212 0.22 18.27 -3.26
C GLY A 212 -0.52 18.55 -4.56
N ASP A 213 -0.06 19.55 -5.32
CA ASP A 213 -0.59 19.87 -6.65
C ASP A 213 -0.30 18.80 -7.70
N ILE A 214 0.71 17.93 -7.54
CA ILE A 214 0.90 16.79 -8.45
C ILE A 214 -0.29 15.83 -8.39
N LYS A 215 -0.94 15.62 -7.23
CA LYS A 215 -2.21 14.87 -7.20
C LYS A 215 -3.38 15.63 -7.82
N GLN A 216 -3.27 16.95 -7.95
CA GLN A 216 -4.24 17.81 -8.62
C GLN A 216 -3.99 17.87 -10.14
N HIS A 217 -2.72 17.80 -10.54
CA HIS A 217 -2.22 17.76 -11.90
C HIS A 217 -2.43 16.37 -12.51
N ASP A 218 -2.23 15.29 -11.76
CA ASP A 218 -2.57 13.93 -12.17
C ASP A 218 -4.09 13.77 -12.30
N ARG A 219 -4.89 14.49 -11.50
CA ARG A 219 -6.35 14.62 -11.70
C ARG A 219 -6.71 15.28 -13.04
N HIS A 220 -5.85 16.17 -13.54
CA HIS A 220 -6.02 16.85 -14.82
C HIS A 220 -5.45 16.01 -15.98
N PHE A 221 -4.40 15.24 -15.73
CA PHE A 221 -3.74 14.34 -16.67
C PHE A 221 -4.55 13.06 -16.89
N ASP A 222 -5.13 12.45 -15.83
CA ASP A 222 -6.08 11.34 -15.94
C ASP A 222 -7.34 11.77 -16.71
N ARG A 223 -7.84 13.00 -16.48
CA ARG A 223 -8.96 13.54 -17.26
C ARG A 223 -8.62 13.70 -18.75
N TYR A 224 -7.35 13.93 -19.10
CA TYR A 224 -6.85 13.99 -20.48
C TYR A 224 -6.52 12.61 -21.08
N SER A 225 -6.01 11.68 -20.26
CA SER A 225 -5.78 10.27 -20.60
C SER A 225 -7.09 9.54 -20.89
N ASP A 226 -8.14 9.83 -20.14
CA ASP A 226 -9.48 9.30 -20.41
C ASP A 226 -10.11 9.91 -21.66
N ALA A 227 -9.85 11.20 -21.94
CA ALA A 227 -10.32 11.84 -23.17
C ALA A 227 -9.63 11.28 -24.43
N SER A 228 -8.35 10.92 -24.35
CA SER A 228 -7.64 10.25 -25.44
C SER A 228 -7.98 8.77 -25.54
N ARG A 229 -8.14 8.04 -24.42
CA ARG A 229 -8.62 6.64 -24.42
C ARG A 229 -10.05 6.49 -24.93
N ARG A 230 -10.94 7.46 -24.70
CA ARG A 230 -12.28 7.48 -25.32
C ARG A 230 -12.21 7.63 -26.84
N ARG A 231 -11.21 8.34 -27.38
CA ARG A 231 -10.96 8.41 -28.83
C ARG A 231 -10.37 7.10 -29.37
N TYR A 232 -9.53 6.41 -28.60
CA TYR A 232 -9.05 5.07 -28.97
C TYR A 232 -10.13 3.99 -28.85
N ALA A 233 -11.01 4.04 -27.86
CA ALA A 233 -12.16 3.13 -27.74
C ALA A 233 -13.20 3.38 -28.85
N ALA A 234 -13.48 4.64 -29.18
CA ALA A 234 -14.33 5.00 -30.32
C ALA A 234 -13.68 4.65 -31.69
N GLY A 235 -12.34 4.56 -31.76
CA GLY A 235 -11.62 4.09 -32.94
C GLY A 235 -11.55 2.56 -33.05
N HIS A 236 -11.51 1.85 -31.92
CA HIS A 236 -11.52 0.40 -31.86
C HIS A 236 -12.90 -0.20 -32.19
N ASP A 237 -13.98 0.55 -31.93
CA ASP A 237 -15.34 0.19 -32.39
C ASP A 237 -15.55 0.32 -33.91
N TYR A 238 -14.72 1.11 -34.60
CA TYR A 238 -14.69 1.11 -36.07
C TYR A 238 -13.91 -0.09 -36.64
N PHE A 239 -12.91 -0.58 -35.91
CA PHE A 239 -12.08 -1.70 -36.37
C PHE A 239 -12.72 -3.06 -36.08
N SER A 240 -13.51 -3.18 -34.99
CA SER A 240 -14.27 -4.40 -34.67
C SER A 240 -15.48 -4.65 -35.60
N HIS A 241 -15.87 -3.66 -36.41
CA HIS A 241 -16.86 -3.84 -37.48
C HIS A 241 -16.26 -4.22 -38.85
N PHE A 242 -14.93 -4.20 -39.00
CA PHE A 242 -14.27 -4.58 -40.26
C PHE A 242 -13.73 -6.03 -40.26
N ASP A 243 -13.59 -6.65 -39.09
CA ASP A 243 -13.01 -8.00 -38.94
C ASP A 243 -14.02 -9.17 -39.06
N TRP A 244 -15.31 -8.90 -39.23
CA TRP A 244 -16.34 -9.95 -39.43
C TRP A 244 -16.49 -10.42 -40.89
N TYR A 245 -15.68 -9.93 -41.82
CA TYR A 245 -15.75 -10.35 -43.23
C TYR A 245 -14.78 -11.47 -43.63
N PHE A 246 -13.90 -11.95 -42.74
CA PHE A 246 -12.82 -12.87 -43.15
C PHE A 246 -12.65 -14.18 -42.38
N VAL A 247 -13.46 -14.49 -41.36
CA VAL A 247 -13.37 -15.79 -40.68
C VAL A 247 -14.75 -16.29 -40.27
N ASP A 248 -15.39 -17.02 -41.18
CA ASP A 248 -16.45 -17.97 -40.82
C ASP A 248 -16.24 -19.26 -41.64
N PRO A 249 -15.81 -20.37 -41.03
CA PRO A 249 -15.85 -21.67 -41.70
C PRO A 249 -17.31 -22.14 -41.73
N GLY A 250 -17.97 -21.89 -42.87
CA GLY A 250 -19.37 -22.24 -43.08
C GLY A 250 -19.67 -23.74 -42.89
N PRO A 251 -20.95 -24.09 -42.65
CA PRO A 251 -21.34 -25.45 -42.30
C PRO A 251 -21.20 -26.41 -43.49
N ALA A 252 -20.69 -27.61 -43.20
CA ALA A 252 -20.54 -28.70 -44.16
C ALA A 252 -21.87 -29.07 -44.84
N ARG A 253 -22.01 -28.71 -46.13
CA ARG A 253 -23.04 -29.27 -47.01
C ARG A 253 -22.40 -30.29 -47.96
N ARG A 254 -22.88 -31.54 -47.87
CA ARG A 254 -22.61 -32.61 -48.82
C ARG A 254 -22.90 -32.14 -50.25
N ARG A 255 -21.97 -32.42 -51.16
CA ARG A 255 -22.18 -32.34 -52.61
C ARG A 255 -23.35 -33.24 -52.97
N ASP A 256 -24.36 -32.68 -53.63
CA ASP A 256 -25.02 -33.40 -54.70
C ASP A 256 -25.08 -32.52 -55.95
N ARG A 257 -24.74 -33.14 -57.08
CA ARG A 257 -24.63 -32.51 -58.39
C ARG A 257 -26.02 -32.38 -58.99
N THR A 258 -26.37 -31.19 -59.48
CA THR A 258 -26.93 -30.88 -60.82
C THR A 258 -27.85 -29.65 -60.79
N GLY A 259 -27.61 -28.71 -61.72
CA GLY A 259 -28.66 -27.97 -62.43
C GLY A 259 -29.29 -26.71 -61.80
N VAL A 260 -29.08 -25.58 -62.50
CA VAL A 260 -30.09 -24.53 -62.80
C VAL A 260 -30.33 -23.43 -61.73
N TYR A 261 -29.92 -22.19 -62.06
CA TYR A 261 -30.46 -20.90 -61.54
C TYR A 261 -31.89 -20.68 -62.07
N PRO A 262 -32.83 -19.94 -61.42
CA PRO A 262 -32.64 -18.49 -61.19
C PRO A 262 -33.45 -17.79 -60.06
N ALA A 263 -33.13 -16.49 -59.91
CA ALA A 263 -34.01 -15.33 -59.69
C ALA A 263 -34.95 -15.23 -58.47
N GLY A 264 -34.91 -14.06 -57.83
CA GLY A 264 -36.16 -13.40 -57.39
C GLY A 264 -36.12 -12.63 -56.07
N MET A 265 -36.29 -11.30 -56.18
CA MET A 265 -37.00 -10.39 -55.26
C MET A 265 -36.37 -10.09 -53.89
N ALA A 266 -35.94 -8.85 -53.66
CA ALA A 266 -36.77 -7.71 -53.22
C ALA A 266 -37.35 -7.93 -51.82
N GLY A 267 -37.19 -7.09 -50.80
CA GLY A 267 -36.80 -5.69 -50.73
C GLY A 267 -37.62 -5.08 -49.58
N ARG A 268 -37.01 -4.18 -48.77
CA ARG A 268 -37.63 -3.37 -47.69
C ARG A 268 -38.13 -4.22 -46.51
N ILE A 269 -37.97 -3.82 -45.25
CA ILE A 269 -38.58 -2.65 -44.61
C ILE A 269 -37.74 -2.26 -43.37
N CYS A 270 -37.39 -0.99 -43.29
CA CYS A 270 -37.03 -0.28 -42.07
C CYS A 270 -38.05 0.85 -41.94
N GLN A 271 -38.79 0.92 -40.83
CA GLN A 271 -39.05 2.14 -40.04
C GLN A 271 -40.19 1.99 -39.01
N ARG A 272 -39.91 2.53 -37.80
CA ARG A 272 -40.79 3.14 -36.80
C ARG A 272 -41.79 2.23 -36.06
N THR A 273 -41.55 1.99 -34.76
CA THR A 273 -41.93 2.87 -33.63
C THR A 273 -41.12 2.48 -32.40
#